data_AF-A0A256J6Z5-F1
#
_entry.id   AF-A0A256J6Z5-F1
#
_cell.length_a   1.000
_cell.length_b   1.000
_cell.length_c   1.000
_cell.angle_alpha   90.00
_cell.angle_beta   90.00
_cell.angle_gamma   90.00
#
_symmetry.space_group_name_H-M   'P 1'
#
loop_
_entity.id
_entity.type
_entity.pdbx_description
1 polymer ?
#
loop_
_entity_poly.entity_id
_entity_poly.type
_entity_poly.pdbx_seq_one_letter_code
_entity_poly.pdbx_strand_id
1 'polypeptide(L)'
;MLHGCLFAPSLFTFWFVNGVLDFSTAVAIGAVATPAGLQVRLFAYVLLVPVFLLARVILHLAHPVHRAQVLSGACPNTQLMSLDWVSLGILATGLPLAIQNFGPWFGMNAVFLVGVFIVPRVVSPRFRPGVKLLAIVVGVVVFLYATYGSAVSFLPAPSSVLGPVATAALTDGTTDRVFRLANSVAFGPPLIAAFAVAMNHVLTRPELRDVPLVRRTLPHRDPDRVVAASAAFGTAFYLLVVAAVTRQIIVFP
;
A
#
# COMPACT_ATOMS: atom_id res chain seq x y z
N MET A 1 -11.89 -5.23 -30.68
CA MET A 1 -12.28 -3.89 -30.19
C MET A 1 -12.23 -3.75 -28.67
N LEU A 2 -12.45 -4.79 -27.85
CA LEU A 2 -12.25 -4.71 -26.38
C LEU A 2 -10.78 -4.57 -25.94
N HIS A 3 -9.81 -5.01 -26.76
CA HIS A 3 -8.40 -5.06 -26.38
C HIS A 3 -7.78 -3.70 -26.03
N GLY A 4 -8.12 -2.61 -26.74
CA GLY A 4 -7.54 -1.29 -26.46
C GLY A 4 -8.10 -0.60 -25.19
N CYS A 5 -9.37 -0.85 -24.84
CA CYS A 5 -10.03 -0.21 -23.69
C CYS A 5 -9.77 -0.92 -22.36
N LEU A 6 -9.54 -2.25 -22.39
CA LEU A 6 -9.35 -3.08 -21.21
C LEU A 6 -7.88 -3.37 -20.90
N PHE A 7 -7.05 -3.58 -21.93
CA PHE A 7 -5.61 -3.78 -21.78
C PHE A 7 -4.90 -2.43 -21.91
N ALA A 8 -5.05 -1.59 -20.89
CA ALA A 8 -4.28 -0.35 -20.82
C ALA A 8 -2.80 -0.64 -20.47
N PRO A 9 -1.86 0.24 -20.86
CA PRO A 9 -0.46 0.24 -20.41
C PRO A 9 -0.30 0.11 -18.88
N SER A 10 -1.35 0.43 -18.12
CA SER A 10 -1.45 0.24 -16.67
C SER A 10 -1.23 -1.20 -16.21
N LEU A 11 -1.54 -2.23 -17.03
CA LEU A 11 -1.27 -3.63 -16.68
C LEU A 11 0.23 -3.96 -16.70
N PHE A 12 0.97 -3.35 -17.64
CA PHE A 12 2.42 -3.51 -17.74
C PHE A 12 3.13 -2.75 -16.60
N THR A 13 2.70 -1.51 -16.33
CA THR A 13 3.19 -0.74 -15.17
C THR A 13 2.87 -1.46 -13.86
N PHE A 14 1.69 -2.06 -13.75
CA PHE A 14 1.31 -2.82 -12.57
C PHE A 14 2.21 -4.03 -12.33
N TRP A 15 2.41 -4.90 -13.31
CA TRP A 15 3.25 -6.10 -13.12
C TRP A 15 4.70 -5.78 -12.82
N PHE A 16 5.29 -4.82 -13.55
CA PHE A 16 6.72 -4.55 -13.44
C PHE A 16 7.11 -3.58 -12.33
N VAL A 17 6.27 -2.57 -12.06
CA VAL A 17 6.60 -1.53 -11.09
C VAL A 17 5.88 -1.83 -9.78
N ASN A 18 4.56 -1.91 -9.77
CA ASN A 18 3.80 -2.05 -8.53
C ASN A 18 3.92 -3.46 -7.94
N GLY A 19 3.89 -4.52 -8.76
CA GLY A 19 4.06 -5.89 -8.29
C GLY A 19 5.45 -6.12 -7.68
N VAL A 20 6.52 -5.76 -8.40
CA VAL A 20 7.90 -5.94 -7.90
C VAL A 20 8.15 -5.07 -6.65
N LEU A 21 7.67 -3.82 -6.64
CA LEU A 21 7.79 -2.96 -5.47
C LEU A 21 6.97 -3.48 -4.29
N ASP A 22 5.73 -3.90 -4.51
CA ASP A 22 4.85 -4.43 -3.46
C ASP A 22 5.43 -5.71 -2.83
N PHE A 23 6.00 -6.62 -3.63
CA PHE A 23 6.70 -7.80 -3.11
C PHE A 23 7.99 -7.45 -2.39
N SER A 24 8.82 -6.58 -2.96
CA SER A 24 10.09 -6.15 -2.36
C SER A 24 9.85 -5.41 -1.05
N THR A 25 8.85 -4.53 -1.02
CA THR A 25 8.40 -3.83 0.18
C THR A 25 7.82 -4.79 1.19
N ALA A 26 6.93 -5.72 0.78
CA ALA A 26 6.35 -6.69 1.71
C ALA A 26 7.41 -7.59 2.38
N VAL A 27 8.45 -7.99 1.65
CA VAL A 27 9.58 -8.75 2.20
C VAL A 27 10.45 -7.86 3.08
N ALA A 28 10.81 -6.66 2.63
CA ALA A 28 11.67 -5.73 3.37
C ALA A 28 11.04 -5.26 4.69
N ILE A 29 9.72 -5.04 4.72
CA ILE A 29 9.04 -4.61 5.95
C ILE A 29 8.56 -5.77 6.82
N GLY A 30 8.81 -7.02 6.42
CA GLY A 30 8.37 -8.20 7.19
C GLY A 30 6.86 -8.44 7.16
N ALA A 31 6.14 -7.93 6.16
CA ALA A 31 4.69 -8.18 5.99
C ALA A 31 4.37 -9.63 5.60
N VAL A 32 5.39 -10.46 5.36
CA VAL A 32 5.31 -11.89 5.08
C VAL A 32 6.30 -12.64 5.96
N ALA A 33 5.79 -13.37 6.95
CA ALA A 33 6.61 -14.08 7.93
C ALA A 33 7.06 -15.47 7.46
N THR A 34 6.39 -16.07 6.46
CA THR A 34 6.64 -17.47 6.06
C THR A 34 6.64 -17.65 4.53
N PRO A 35 7.36 -18.66 3.99
CA PRO A 35 7.29 -19.01 2.58
C PRO A 35 5.87 -19.33 2.09
N ALA A 36 5.06 -19.96 2.95
CA ALA A 36 3.65 -20.23 2.64
C ALA A 36 2.84 -18.93 2.49
N GLY A 37 3.04 -17.94 3.36
CA GLY A 37 2.41 -16.63 3.22
C GLY A 37 2.82 -15.90 1.94
N LEU A 38 4.07 -16.07 1.52
CA LEU A 38 4.57 -15.51 0.25
C LEU A 38 3.87 -16.15 -0.95
N GLN A 39 3.69 -17.47 -0.93
CA GLN A 39 2.99 -18.21 -1.98
C GLN A 39 1.54 -17.76 -2.12
N VAL A 40 0.80 -17.62 -1.01
CA VAL A 40 -0.61 -17.16 -1.07
C VAL A 40 -0.71 -15.76 -1.67
N ARG A 41 0.20 -14.85 -1.29
CA ARG A 41 0.26 -13.52 -1.92
C ARG A 41 0.59 -13.63 -3.40
N LEU A 42 1.58 -14.43 -3.80
CA LEU A 42 1.90 -14.63 -5.21
C LEU A 42 0.69 -15.11 -6.01
N PHE A 43 -0.05 -16.09 -5.50
CA PHE A 43 -1.29 -16.54 -6.13
C PHE A 43 -2.33 -15.43 -6.25
N ALA A 44 -2.53 -14.63 -5.19
CA ALA A 44 -3.44 -13.50 -5.23
C ALA A 44 -3.03 -12.46 -6.30
N TYR A 45 -1.75 -12.11 -6.41
CA TYR A 45 -1.26 -11.16 -7.42
C TYR A 45 -1.36 -11.70 -8.86
N VAL A 46 -1.10 -12.99 -9.06
CA VAL A 46 -1.28 -13.63 -10.39
C VAL A 46 -2.75 -13.62 -10.80
N LEU A 47 -3.66 -13.93 -9.87
CA LEU A 47 -5.10 -13.92 -10.11
C LEU A 47 -5.71 -12.51 -10.14
N LEU A 48 -5.00 -11.51 -9.62
CA LEU A 48 -5.52 -10.15 -9.51
C LEU A 48 -5.86 -9.55 -10.86
N VAL A 49 -4.98 -9.68 -11.85
CA VAL A 49 -5.18 -9.11 -13.19
C VAL A 49 -6.44 -9.67 -13.86
N PRO A 50 -6.61 -11.00 -14.02
CA PRO A 50 -7.81 -11.52 -14.66
C PRO A 50 -9.08 -11.18 -13.89
N VAL A 51 -9.05 -11.22 -12.55
CA VAL A 51 -10.22 -10.87 -11.71
C VAL A 51 -10.56 -9.39 -11.81
N PHE A 52 -9.57 -8.50 -11.79
CA PHE A 52 -9.76 -7.07 -11.96
C PHE A 52 -10.35 -6.73 -13.33
N LEU A 53 -9.83 -7.35 -14.40
CA LEU A 53 -10.35 -7.15 -15.75
C LEU A 53 -11.79 -7.65 -15.85
N LEU A 54 -12.10 -8.83 -15.32
CA LEU A 54 -13.45 -9.37 -15.28
C LEU A 54 -14.41 -8.45 -14.51
N ALA A 55 -14.02 -8.01 -13.31
CA ALA A 55 -14.82 -7.08 -12.51
C ALA A 55 -15.08 -5.77 -13.26
N ARG A 56 -14.06 -5.20 -13.92
CA ARG A 56 -14.20 -3.99 -14.73
C ARG A 56 -15.15 -4.18 -15.90
N VAL A 57 -15.06 -5.31 -16.62
CA VAL A 57 -16.01 -5.65 -17.70
C VAL A 57 -17.43 -5.71 -17.16
N ILE A 58 -17.67 -6.44 -16.07
CA ILE A 58 -18.99 -6.60 -15.46
C ILE A 58 -19.59 -5.23 -15.10
N LEU A 59 -18.81 -4.37 -14.44
CA LEU A 59 -19.27 -3.02 -14.06
C LEU A 59 -19.63 -2.16 -15.27
N HIS A 60 -18.85 -2.24 -16.36
CA HIS A 60 -19.14 -1.48 -17.58
C HIS A 60 -20.36 -2.03 -18.33
N LEU A 61 -20.59 -3.34 -18.30
CA LEU A 61 -21.76 -3.97 -18.91
C LEU A 61 -23.04 -3.78 -18.09
N ALA A 62 -22.93 -3.66 -16.77
CA ALA A 62 -24.07 -3.44 -15.87
C ALA A 62 -24.67 -2.04 -16.02
N HIS A 63 -23.87 -1.02 -16.35
CA HIS A 63 -24.36 0.34 -16.53
C HIS A 63 -24.87 0.56 -17.97
N PRO A 64 -26.15 0.92 -18.18
CA PRO A 64 -26.77 0.95 -19.51
C PRO A 64 -26.06 1.89 -20.50
N VAL A 65 -25.56 3.04 -20.01
CA VAL A 65 -24.82 4.02 -20.84
C VAL A 65 -23.44 3.49 -21.25
N HIS A 66 -22.73 2.82 -20.32
CA HIS A 66 -21.39 2.28 -20.61
C HIS A 66 -21.49 1.05 -21.51
N ARG A 67 -22.53 0.22 -21.32
CA ARG A 67 -22.83 -0.92 -22.18
C ARG A 67 -22.99 -0.49 -23.64
N ALA A 68 -23.78 0.56 -23.90
CA ALA A 68 -23.94 1.08 -25.26
C ALA A 68 -22.60 1.56 -25.85
N GLN A 69 -21.77 2.26 -25.05
CA GLN A 69 -20.45 2.73 -25.48
C GLN A 69 -19.49 1.57 -25.80
N VAL A 70 -19.38 0.58 -24.90
CA VAL A 70 -18.51 -0.60 -25.10
C VAL A 70 -18.96 -1.41 -26.32
N LEU A 71 -20.28 -1.61 -26.50
CA LEU A 71 -20.82 -2.31 -27.66
C LEU A 71 -20.65 -1.53 -28.96
N SER A 72 -20.58 -0.19 -28.89
CA SER A 72 -20.25 0.68 -30.03
C SER A 72 -18.75 0.76 -30.34
N GLY A 73 -17.89 0.09 -29.57
CA GLY A 73 -16.43 0.11 -29.73
C GLY A 73 -15.72 1.31 -29.11
N ALA A 74 -16.43 2.13 -28.32
CA ALA A 74 -15.88 3.28 -27.60
C ALA A 74 -15.54 2.93 -26.14
N CYS A 75 -14.46 3.51 -25.60
CA CYS A 75 -14.08 3.33 -24.21
C CYS A 75 -14.81 4.35 -23.31
N PRO A 76 -15.55 3.90 -22.27
CA PRO A 76 -16.12 4.82 -21.28
C PRO A 76 -14.99 5.53 -20.51
N ASN A 77 -15.08 6.84 -20.39
CA ASN A 77 -14.07 7.68 -19.70
C ASN A 77 -14.30 7.77 -18.18
N THR A 78 -14.91 6.76 -17.57
CA THR A 78 -15.25 6.75 -16.15
C THR A 78 -14.25 5.93 -15.35
N GLN A 79 -13.62 6.55 -14.36
CA GLN A 79 -12.77 5.87 -13.38
C GLN A 79 -13.67 5.18 -12.34
N LEU A 80 -14.05 3.92 -12.61
CA LEU A 80 -14.87 3.12 -11.70
C LEU A 80 -14.03 2.30 -10.71
N MET A 81 -12.85 1.87 -11.14
CA MET A 81 -11.91 1.10 -10.33
C MET A 81 -10.48 1.49 -10.69
N SER A 82 -9.58 1.41 -9.71
CA SER A 82 -8.16 1.69 -9.86
C SER A 82 -7.34 0.52 -9.34
N LEU A 83 -6.50 -0.04 -10.22
CA LEU A 83 -5.72 -1.24 -9.93
C LEU A 83 -4.72 -1.03 -8.79
N ASP A 84 -4.18 0.19 -8.65
CA ASP A 84 -3.24 0.55 -7.59
C ASP A 84 -3.89 0.44 -6.21
N TRP A 85 -5.14 0.92 -6.08
CA TRP A 85 -5.89 0.83 -4.83
C TRP A 85 -6.39 -0.59 -4.55
N VAL A 86 -6.66 -1.39 -5.59
CA VAL A 86 -6.93 -2.82 -5.40
C VAL A 86 -5.69 -3.54 -4.86
N SER A 87 -4.51 -3.26 -5.40
CA SER A 87 -3.22 -3.80 -4.92
C SER A 87 -2.94 -3.40 -3.49
N LEU A 88 -3.15 -2.12 -3.16
CA LEU A 88 -3.01 -1.62 -1.80
C LEU A 88 -3.94 -2.36 -0.83
N GLY A 89 -5.16 -2.68 -1.26
CA GLY A 89 -6.08 -3.52 -0.49
C GLY A 89 -5.49 -4.88 -0.11
N ILE A 90 -4.84 -5.55 -1.06
CA ILE A 90 -4.13 -6.82 -0.82
C ILE A 90 -2.94 -6.59 0.12
N LEU A 91 -2.11 -5.59 -0.15
CA LEU A 91 -0.88 -5.34 0.61
C LEU A 91 -1.17 -5.00 2.08
N ALA A 92 -2.16 -4.15 2.31
CA ALA A 92 -2.56 -3.66 3.64
C ALA A 92 -3.01 -4.77 4.59
N THR A 93 -3.45 -5.93 4.09
CA THR A 93 -3.79 -7.09 4.94
C THR A 93 -2.60 -7.65 5.74
N GLY A 94 -1.37 -7.41 5.27
CA GLY A 94 -0.13 -7.80 5.97
C GLY A 94 0.55 -6.65 6.70
N LEU A 95 -0.01 -5.44 6.62
CA LEU A 95 0.48 -4.30 7.40
C LEU A 95 0.55 -4.59 8.90
N PRO A 96 -0.39 -5.32 9.53
CA PRO A 96 -0.29 -5.68 10.95
C PRO A 96 1.00 -6.42 11.32
N LEU A 97 1.49 -7.29 10.42
CA LEU A 97 2.75 -8.02 10.63
C LEU A 97 3.95 -7.09 10.49
N ALA A 98 3.90 -6.16 9.53
CA ALA A 98 4.96 -5.18 9.31
C ALA A 98 5.14 -4.21 10.49
N ILE A 99 4.06 -3.88 11.20
CA ILE A 99 4.10 -2.98 12.36
C ILE A 99 4.39 -3.71 13.68
N GLN A 100 4.61 -5.03 13.67
CA GLN A 100 5.03 -5.76 14.87
C GLN A 100 6.30 -5.15 15.46
N ASN A 101 7.28 -4.83 14.59
CA ASN A 101 8.42 -3.98 14.93
C ASN A 101 8.04 -2.51 14.74
N PHE A 102 7.21 -2.00 15.65
CA PHE A 102 6.61 -0.67 15.53
C PHE A 102 7.64 0.46 15.53
N GLY A 103 8.70 0.34 16.32
CA GLY A 103 9.72 1.36 16.54
C GLY A 103 10.34 1.90 15.25
N PRO A 104 10.91 1.04 14.37
CA PRO A 104 11.51 1.48 13.11
C PRO A 104 10.52 2.23 12.21
N TRP A 105 9.30 1.73 12.09
CA TRP A 105 8.23 2.38 11.31
C TRP A 105 7.89 3.75 11.91
N PHE A 106 7.71 3.83 13.23
CA PHE A 106 7.37 5.09 13.91
C PHE A 106 8.50 6.12 13.77
N GLY A 107 9.75 5.72 13.98
CA GLY A 107 10.91 6.60 13.85
C GLY A 107 11.05 7.20 12.45
N MET A 108 10.91 6.37 11.41
CA MET A 108 10.92 6.85 10.02
C MET A 108 9.79 7.86 9.76
N ASN A 109 8.56 7.54 10.18
CA ASN A 109 7.41 8.42 9.95
C ASN A 109 7.50 9.72 10.76
N ALA A 110 8.10 9.70 11.95
CA ALA A 110 8.36 10.90 12.74
C ALA A 110 9.35 11.83 12.01
N VAL A 111 10.43 11.27 11.45
CA VAL A 111 11.38 12.03 10.61
C VAL A 111 10.68 12.63 9.40
N PHE A 112 9.83 11.87 8.71
CA PHE A 112 9.07 12.38 7.57
C PHE A 112 8.08 13.47 7.97
N LEU A 113 7.33 13.28 9.06
CA LEU A 113 6.40 14.29 9.56
C LEU A 113 7.12 15.61 9.85
N VAL A 114 8.22 15.56 10.58
CA VAL A 114 8.99 16.74 10.95
C VAL A 114 9.65 17.36 9.72
N GLY A 115 10.41 16.58 8.95
CA GLY A 115 11.24 17.09 7.87
C GLY A 115 10.49 17.44 6.57
N VAL A 116 9.33 16.84 6.33
CA VAL A 116 8.51 17.11 5.12
C VAL A 116 7.39 18.10 5.38
N PHE A 117 6.76 18.04 6.56
CA PHE A 117 5.58 18.87 6.85
C PHE A 117 5.84 20.03 7.81
N ILE A 118 6.70 19.87 8.82
CA ILE A 118 6.89 20.89 9.87
C ILE A 118 8.04 21.84 9.51
N VAL A 119 9.26 21.33 9.34
CA VAL A 119 10.46 22.14 9.09
C VAL A 119 10.34 23.02 7.85
N PRO A 120 9.78 22.56 6.70
CA PRO A 120 9.65 23.42 5.53
C PRO A 120 8.75 24.66 5.74
N ARG A 121 7.94 24.70 6.80
CA ARG A 121 7.12 25.88 7.15
C ARG A 121 7.93 27.01 7.78
N VAL A 122 9.02 26.69 8.45
CA VAL A 122 9.88 27.68 9.14
C VAL A 122 11.14 28.03 8.35
N VAL A 123 11.51 27.22 7.35
CA VAL A 123 12.70 27.43 6.52
C VAL A 123 12.35 28.23 5.25
N SER A 124 13.33 29.03 4.78
CA SER A 124 13.17 29.84 3.58
C SER A 124 12.87 28.98 2.33
N PRO A 125 12.10 29.49 1.35
CA PRO A 125 11.67 28.72 0.18
C PRO A 125 12.82 28.07 -0.60
N ARG A 126 13.99 28.70 -0.62
CA ARG A 126 15.20 28.22 -1.30
C ARG A 126 15.69 26.86 -0.78
N PHE A 127 15.56 26.59 0.52
CA PHE A 127 16.09 25.36 1.13
C PHE A 127 15.03 24.26 1.29
N ARG A 128 13.73 24.56 1.11
CA ARG A 128 12.64 23.58 1.30
C ARG A 128 12.84 22.27 0.53
N PRO A 129 13.23 22.26 -0.76
CA PRO A 129 13.44 21.00 -1.49
C PRO A 129 14.57 20.15 -0.89
N GLY A 130 15.67 20.80 -0.48
CA GLY A 130 16.81 20.14 0.13
C GLY A 130 16.47 19.53 1.49
N VAL A 131 15.74 20.26 2.34
CA VAL A 131 15.26 19.75 3.64
C VAL A 131 14.36 18.53 3.46
N LYS A 132 13.42 18.57 2.51
CA LYS A 132 12.53 17.43 2.24
C LYS A 132 13.31 16.20 1.75
N LEU A 133 14.26 16.40 0.85
CA LEU A 133 15.09 15.30 0.33
C LEU A 133 15.97 14.70 1.43
N LEU A 134 16.57 15.54 2.27
CA LEU A 134 17.33 15.11 3.44
C LEU A 134 16.44 14.32 4.41
N ALA A 135 15.21 14.79 4.67
CA ALA A 135 14.27 14.08 5.54
C ALA A 135 13.92 12.69 5.00
N ILE A 136 13.75 12.55 3.68
CA ILE A 136 13.50 11.26 3.03
C ILE A 136 14.70 10.33 3.24
N VAL A 137 15.92 10.81 2.96
CA VAL A 137 17.14 10.00 3.13
C VAL A 137 17.34 9.62 4.59
N VAL A 138 17.22 10.57 5.52
CA VAL A 138 17.39 10.32 6.95
C VAL A 138 16.34 9.35 7.46
N GLY A 139 15.07 9.47 7.08
CA GLY A 139 14.04 8.54 7.52
C GLY A 139 14.29 7.11 7.02
N VAL A 140 14.72 6.95 5.76
CA VAL A 140 15.12 5.63 5.23
C VAL A 140 16.33 5.07 5.98
N VAL A 141 17.36 5.89 6.26
CA VAL A 141 18.53 5.46 7.02
C VAL A 141 18.16 5.05 8.44
N VAL A 142 17.30 5.82 9.12
CA VAL A 142 16.79 5.47 10.46
C VAL A 142 16.07 4.14 10.43
N PHE A 143 15.18 3.91 9.45
CA PHE A 143 14.47 2.64 9.30
C PHE A 143 15.42 1.47 9.08
N LEU A 144 16.36 1.60 8.14
CA LEU A 144 17.30 0.53 7.79
C LEU A 144 18.24 0.21 8.95
N TYR A 145 18.75 1.24 9.64
CA TYR A 145 19.63 1.04 10.78
C TYR A 145 18.88 0.44 11.97
N ALA A 146 17.65 0.89 12.25
CA ALA A 146 16.83 0.30 13.31
C ALA A 146 16.45 -1.17 13.03
N THR A 147 16.16 -1.50 11.76
CA THR A 147 15.71 -2.86 11.36
C THR A 147 16.86 -3.84 11.16
N TYR A 148 17.97 -3.40 10.56
CA TYR A 148 19.05 -4.29 10.09
C TYR A 148 20.42 -3.97 10.66
N GLY A 149 20.57 -2.88 11.42
CA GLY A 149 21.88 -2.43 11.91
C GLY A 149 22.58 -3.45 12.81
N SER A 150 21.83 -4.35 13.46
CA SER A 150 22.38 -5.45 14.26
C SER A 150 23.09 -6.53 13.44
N ALA A 151 22.81 -6.62 12.12
CA ALA A 151 23.48 -7.57 11.23
C ALA A 151 24.89 -7.11 10.82
N VAL A 152 25.24 -5.85 11.09
CA VAL A 152 26.51 -5.23 10.69
C VAL A 152 27.40 -5.09 11.92
N SER A 153 28.42 -5.96 12.02
CA SER A 153 29.25 -6.12 13.22
C SER A 153 30.11 -4.91 13.61
N PHE A 154 30.40 -3.99 12.69
CA PHE A 154 31.22 -2.80 12.96
C PHE A 154 30.40 -1.56 13.36
N LEU A 155 29.07 -1.62 13.29
CA LEU A 155 28.20 -0.53 13.71
C LEU A 155 27.81 -0.69 15.18
N PRO A 156 27.55 0.41 15.92
CA PRO A 156 26.95 0.31 17.24
C PRO A 156 25.61 -0.42 17.17
N ALA A 157 25.21 -1.07 18.27
CA ALA A 157 23.90 -1.69 18.35
C ALA A 157 22.79 -0.63 18.15
N PRO A 158 21.78 -0.85 17.29
CA PRO A 158 20.73 0.14 17.05
C PRO A 158 20.00 0.58 18.33
N SER A 159 19.85 -0.31 19.31
CA SER A 159 19.25 -0.01 20.61
C SER A 159 20.04 0.99 21.45
N SER A 160 21.37 1.08 21.31
CA SER A 160 22.18 2.04 22.06
C SER A 160 22.15 3.44 21.45
N VAL A 161 21.83 3.55 20.15
CA VAL A 161 21.80 4.82 19.42
C VAL A 161 20.38 5.36 19.27
N LEU A 162 19.43 4.52 18.88
CA LEU A 162 18.04 4.89 18.56
C LEU A 162 17.06 4.59 19.70
N GLY A 163 17.48 3.85 20.72
CA GLY A 163 16.67 3.54 21.90
C GLY A 163 15.32 2.91 21.53
N PRO A 164 14.18 3.48 21.96
CA PRO A 164 12.84 2.96 21.65
C PRO A 164 12.52 2.81 20.16
N VAL A 165 13.15 3.61 19.29
CA VAL A 165 12.96 3.46 17.83
C VAL A 165 13.51 2.12 17.33
N ALA A 166 14.53 1.55 17.98
CA ALA A 166 15.05 0.24 17.61
C ALA A 166 14.41 -0.92 18.37
N THR A 167 13.75 -0.66 19.52
CA THR A 167 13.30 -1.73 20.43
C THR A 167 11.79 -1.80 20.64
N ALA A 168 11.03 -0.74 20.31
CA ALA A 168 9.58 -0.75 20.49
C ALA A 168 8.94 -1.76 19.53
N ALA A 169 8.25 -2.74 20.11
CA ALA A 169 7.52 -3.75 19.37
C ALA A 169 6.12 -3.91 19.97
N LEU A 170 5.17 -4.29 19.13
CA LEU A 170 3.86 -4.76 19.59
C LEU A 170 4.02 -6.14 20.20
N THR A 171 3.25 -6.42 21.25
CA THR A 171 3.17 -7.78 21.79
C THR A 171 2.56 -8.73 20.76
N ASP A 172 2.88 -10.03 20.84
CA ASP A 172 2.30 -11.04 19.95
C ASP A 172 0.77 -11.05 20.01
N GLY A 173 0.20 -10.87 21.21
CA GLY A 173 -1.25 -10.78 21.40
C GLY A 173 -1.87 -9.54 20.77
N THR A 174 -1.20 -8.39 20.80
CA THR A 174 -1.66 -7.18 20.09
C THR A 174 -1.56 -7.37 18.59
N THR A 175 -0.46 -7.94 18.10
CA THR A 175 -0.21 -8.20 16.68
C THR A 175 -1.26 -9.15 16.11
N ASP A 176 -1.56 -10.25 16.81
CA ASP A 176 -2.61 -11.21 16.40
C ASP A 176 -3.99 -10.54 16.34
N ARG A 177 -4.37 -9.72 17.34
CA ARG A 177 -5.65 -9.00 17.32
C ARG A 177 -5.77 -8.03 16.14
N VAL A 178 -4.73 -7.23 15.89
CA VAL A 178 -4.72 -6.28 14.77
C VAL A 178 -4.73 -7.05 13.43
N PHE A 179 -4.01 -8.17 13.36
CA PHE A 179 -4.00 -9.05 12.20
C PHE A 179 -5.39 -9.62 11.92
N ARG A 180 -6.07 -10.20 12.92
CA ARG A 180 -7.43 -10.74 12.79
C ARG A 180 -8.44 -9.66 12.44
N LEU A 181 -8.33 -8.47 13.02
CA LEU A 181 -9.21 -7.35 12.69
C LEU A 181 -9.07 -6.96 11.20
N ALA A 182 -7.84 -6.75 10.74
CA ALA A 182 -7.55 -6.39 9.35
C ALA A 182 -7.89 -7.51 8.35
N ASN A 183 -7.79 -8.78 8.78
CA ASN A 183 -8.09 -9.95 7.96
C ASN A 183 -9.50 -10.52 8.21
N SER A 184 -10.36 -9.80 8.91
CA SER A 184 -11.75 -10.21 9.10
C SER A 184 -12.59 -9.85 7.87
N VAL A 185 -13.52 -10.72 7.48
CA VAL A 185 -14.43 -10.45 6.36
C VAL A 185 -15.33 -9.24 6.66
N ALA A 186 -15.76 -9.08 7.92
CA ALA A 186 -16.65 -8.00 8.33
C ALA A 186 -15.95 -6.65 8.49
N PHE A 187 -14.75 -6.60 9.08
CA PHE A 187 -14.07 -5.34 9.40
C PHE A 187 -12.85 -5.04 8.52
N GLY A 188 -12.23 -6.04 7.89
CA GLY A 188 -11.06 -5.86 7.04
C GLY A 188 -11.30 -4.91 5.87
N PRO A 189 -12.26 -5.20 4.97
CA PRO A 189 -12.56 -4.34 3.83
C PRO A 189 -12.90 -2.88 4.20
N PRO A 190 -13.79 -2.57 5.17
CA PRO A 190 -14.07 -1.18 5.54
C PRO A 190 -12.88 -0.50 6.23
N LEU A 191 -12.11 -1.22 7.07
CA LEU A 191 -10.93 -0.67 7.73
C LEU A 191 -9.85 -0.28 6.71
N ILE A 192 -9.55 -1.19 5.77
CA ILE A 192 -8.54 -0.96 4.74
C ILE A 192 -9.02 0.10 3.73
N ALA A 193 -10.32 0.15 3.43
CA ALA A 193 -10.87 1.24 2.61
C ALA A 193 -10.71 2.61 3.28
N ALA A 194 -10.99 2.72 4.58
CA ALA A 194 -10.78 3.96 5.33
C ALA A 194 -9.30 4.36 5.37
N PHE A 195 -8.40 3.38 5.59
CA PHE A 195 -6.97 3.58 5.51
C PHE A 195 -6.52 4.06 4.12
N ALA A 196 -7.01 3.44 3.05
CA ALA A 196 -6.70 3.81 1.68
C ALA A 196 -7.15 5.25 1.36
N VAL A 197 -8.34 5.64 1.79
CA VAL A 197 -8.83 7.03 1.64
C VAL A 197 -7.91 7.98 2.40
N ALA A 198 -7.58 7.70 3.67
CA ALA A 198 -6.67 8.52 4.43
C ALA A 198 -5.30 8.67 3.74
N MET A 199 -4.75 7.57 3.22
CA MET A 199 -3.50 7.58 2.46
C MET A 199 -3.61 8.37 1.15
N ASN A 200 -4.72 8.27 0.42
CA ASN A 200 -4.98 9.09 -0.76
C ASN A 200 -4.92 10.59 -0.42
N HIS A 201 -5.52 10.99 0.69
CA HIS A 201 -5.46 12.38 1.16
C HIS A 201 -4.06 12.80 1.58
N VAL A 202 -3.31 11.95 2.29
CA VAL A 202 -1.94 12.25 2.72
C VAL A 202 -1.01 12.37 1.52
N LEU A 203 -0.98 11.36 0.63
CA LEU A 203 -0.05 11.28 -0.50
C LEU A 203 -0.29 12.35 -1.58
N THR A 204 -1.49 12.93 -1.62
CA THR A 204 -1.85 13.99 -2.58
C THR A 204 -1.67 15.40 -2.03
N ARG A 205 -1.21 15.54 -0.77
CA ARG A 205 -0.86 16.83 -0.17
C ARG A 205 0.23 17.55 -1.01
N PRO A 206 0.12 18.88 -1.19
CA PRO A 206 1.11 19.66 -1.93
C PRO A 206 2.51 19.53 -1.30
N GLU A 207 2.59 19.39 0.02
CA GLU A 207 3.85 19.20 0.74
C GLU A 207 4.67 18.00 0.22
N LEU A 208 4.02 16.92 -0.22
CA LEU A 208 4.66 15.75 -0.81
C LEU A 208 4.86 15.88 -2.32
N ARG A 209 3.88 16.47 -3.03
CA ARG A 209 3.96 16.65 -4.50
C ARG A 209 5.07 17.59 -4.95
N ASP A 210 5.48 18.52 -4.09
CA ASP A 210 6.57 19.45 -4.38
C ASP A 210 7.97 18.83 -4.24
N VAL A 211 8.07 17.58 -3.78
CA VAL A 211 9.36 16.88 -3.72
C VAL A 211 9.79 16.47 -5.14
N PRO A 212 10.96 16.92 -5.63
CA PRO A 212 11.37 16.70 -7.03
C PRO A 212 11.47 15.22 -7.41
N LEU A 213 11.83 14.35 -6.47
CA LEU A 213 11.92 12.89 -6.68
C LEU A 213 10.56 12.23 -6.90
N VAL A 214 9.51 12.77 -6.25
CA VAL A 214 8.20 12.11 -6.16
C VAL A 214 7.13 12.81 -7.01
N ARG A 215 7.43 14.02 -7.51
CA ARG A 215 6.52 14.84 -8.32
C ARG A 215 6.01 14.13 -9.58
N ARG A 216 6.83 13.25 -10.16
CA ARG A 216 6.48 12.48 -11.38
C ARG A 216 5.91 11.09 -11.08
N THR A 217 5.96 10.64 -9.83
CA THR A 217 5.56 9.28 -9.43
C THR A 217 4.33 9.27 -8.52
N LEU A 218 3.98 10.38 -7.86
CA LEU A 218 2.76 10.46 -7.05
C LEU A 218 1.52 10.53 -7.94
N PRO A 219 0.53 9.65 -7.69
CA PRO A 219 -0.69 9.62 -8.48
C PRO A 219 -1.49 10.92 -8.37
N HIS A 220 -2.27 11.19 -9.43
CA HIS A 220 -3.34 12.17 -9.35
C HIS A 220 -4.34 11.71 -8.29
N ARG A 221 -5.06 12.65 -7.67
CA ARG A 221 -5.97 12.29 -6.58
C ARG A 221 -7.17 11.57 -7.19
N ASP A 222 -7.28 10.28 -6.93
CA ASP A 222 -8.46 9.51 -7.31
C ASP A 222 -9.64 9.90 -6.42
N PRO A 223 -10.90 9.83 -6.91
CA PRO A 223 -12.07 10.08 -6.09
C PRO A 223 -12.15 9.10 -4.91
N ASP A 224 -12.47 9.61 -3.71
CA ASP A 224 -12.51 8.80 -2.47
C ASP A 224 -13.39 7.54 -2.61
N ARG A 225 -14.48 7.62 -3.38
CA ARG A 225 -15.36 6.47 -3.67
C ARG A 225 -14.64 5.37 -4.46
N VAL A 226 -13.82 5.73 -5.43
CA VAL A 226 -13.05 4.79 -6.26
C VAL A 226 -11.97 4.14 -5.41
N VAL A 227 -11.28 4.93 -4.59
CA VAL A 227 -10.27 4.44 -3.64
C VAL A 227 -10.86 3.44 -2.66
N ALA A 228 -11.93 3.82 -1.97
CA ALA A 228 -12.59 2.98 -0.99
C ALA A 228 -13.13 1.68 -1.60
N ALA A 229 -13.83 1.76 -2.73
CA ALA A 229 -14.37 0.58 -3.40
C ALA A 229 -13.26 -0.36 -3.91
N SER A 230 -12.19 0.19 -4.48
CA SER A 230 -11.06 -0.59 -5.00
C SER A 230 -10.29 -1.27 -3.86
N ALA A 231 -10.01 -0.56 -2.77
CA ALA A 231 -9.31 -1.11 -1.61
C ALA A 231 -10.14 -2.16 -0.88
N ALA A 232 -11.45 -1.93 -0.70
CA ALA A 232 -12.36 -2.91 -0.13
C ALA A 232 -12.44 -4.17 -1.02
N PHE A 233 -12.55 -3.99 -2.33
CA PHE A 233 -12.57 -5.09 -3.29
C PHE A 233 -11.27 -5.91 -3.24
N GLY A 234 -10.11 -5.26 -3.27
CA GLY A 234 -8.81 -5.93 -3.19
C GLY A 234 -8.63 -6.70 -1.88
N THR A 235 -9.08 -6.13 -0.77
CA THR A 235 -9.10 -6.81 0.53
C THR A 235 -9.99 -8.04 0.50
N ALA A 236 -11.24 -7.91 0.08
CA ALA A 236 -12.19 -9.03 0.01
C ALA A 236 -11.69 -10.13 -0.92
N PHE A 237 -11.14 -9.77 -2.08
CA PHE A 237 -10.51 -10.69 -3.02
C PHE A 237 -9.37 -11.46 -2.36
N TYR A 238 -8.45 -10.79 -1.66
CA TYR A 238 -7.37 -11.47 -0.96
C TYR A 238 -7.88 -12.43 0.12
N LEU A 239 -8.88 -12.03 0.90
CA LEU A 239 -9.48 -12.89 1.92
C LEU A 239 -10.14 -14.14 1.31
N LEU A 240 -10.76 -14.02 0.14
CA LEU A 240 -11.30 -15.18 -0.60
C LEU A 240 -10.19 -16.11 -1.09
N VAL A 241 -9.07 -15.57 -1.59
CA VAL A 241 -7.91 -16.37 -1.99
C VAL A 241 -7.32 -17.10 -0.77
N VAL A 242 -7.14 -16.40 0.35
CA VAL A 242 -6.70 -17.01 1.61
C VAL A 242 -7.66 -18.13 2.00
N ALA A 243 -8.97 -17.87 2.04
CA ALA A 243 -9.98 -18.87 2.37
C ALA A 243 -9.95 -20.10 1.46
N ALA A 244 -9.75 -19.90 0.16
CA ALA A 244 -9.66 -20.98 -0.81
C ALA A 244 -8.41 -21.86 -0.58
N VAL A 245 -7.28 -21.25 -0.22
CA VAL A 245 -6.02 -21.95 0.00
C VAL A 245 -5.95 -22.60 1.39
N THR A 246 -6.35 -21.88 2.44
CA THR A 246 -6.19 -22.32 3.83
C THR A 246 -7.43 -23.03 4.39
N ARG A 247 -8.58 -22.96 3.69
CA ARG A 247 -9.90 -23.41 4.17
C ARG A 247 -10.36 -22.71 5.46
N GLN A 248 -9.73 -21.59 5.82
CA GLN A 248 -10.04 -20.84 7.03
C GLN A 248 -10.54 -19.44 6.68
N ILE A 249 -11.57 -18.99 7.40
CA ILE A 249 -12.15 -17.67 7.25
C ILE A 249 -12.25 -17.05 8.64
N ILE A 250 -11.72 -15.84 8.78
CA ILE A 250 -11.92 -15.01 9.96
C ILE A 250 -13.14 -14.14 9.66
N VAL A 251 -14.29 -14.46 10.25
CA VAL A 251 -15.50 -13.65 10.05
C VAL A 251 -15.50 -12.45 11.00
N PHE A 252 -15.19 -12.71 12.27
CA PHE A 252 -15.04 -11.73 13.34
C PHE A 252 -13.66 -11.92 14.02
N PRO A 253 -13.05 -10.83 14.51
CA PRO A 253 -11.72 -10.84 15.13
C PRO A 253 -11.65 -11.65 16.44
#